data_AF-A0A661JTC2-F1
#
_entry.id   AF-A0A661JTC2-F1
#
_cell.length_a   1.000
_cell.length_b   1.000
_cell.length_c   1.000
_cell.angle_alpha   90.00
_cell.angle_beta   90.00
_cell.angle_gamma   90.00
#
_symmetry.space_group_name_H-M   'P 1'
#
loop_
_entity.id
_entity.type
_entity.pdbx_description
1 polymer ?
#
loop_
_entity_poly.entity_id
_entity_poly.type
_entity_poly.pdbx_seq_one_letter_code
_entity_poly.pdbx_strand_id
1 'polypeptide(L)'
;MPLSMPLDKEIIVVQSRGMERWLSLRLAEIHGICANYEFPFPNSFLNRMFGLLVPEYTYSEMFEPDTMTWEIIGLLPKVIDMDAFGSVKAYLADDIQGLKVYQLARHIADRFDQYMVYRPEMILDWEKGLTHLGEEEKDVETWQAILFRNMLKDTGGMSRVSLLRLFMERVKKVQGHRGLPERVSIFGISSLPRYHMEALMALSSQVEVNLFLMSPAKEFWGDIVSDMEMVRLKRKEARSAKELFLEKGNTLLASMGIVGRDFLDLVYGYDLEEFRLFEDVEEESLLSFVQSDILNLRESNEQKRPFSKDDRSIQVHSCHSPMREIEVLFDNLLEMFDEDPGLEPRDILVMAPDIEKYVPYIQAVFSTPEDDSLYIPYSIADRPIKMQSQLLGSFFDILDLPRSRLKASDVLNLLEFPCIRRRFNIQDADLDIIRKWVRASGIRWGLDADFRKALGLPGFEENTWSYGIKRLLLGY
;
A
#
# COMPACT_ATOMS: atom_id res chain seq x y z
N MET A 1 8.30 -21.61 -24.87
CA MET A 1 7.92 -23.03 -25.03
C MET A 1 6.74 -23.35 -24.10
N PRO A 2 5.80 -24.22 -24.50
CA PRO A 2 4.69 -24.61 -23.62
C PRO A 2 5.21 -25.34 -22.37
N LEU A 3 4.46 -25.30 -21.27
CA LEU A 3 4.76 -26.08 -20.08
C LEU A 3 4.68 -27.59 -20.39
N SER A 4 5.44 -28.38 -19.65
CA SER A 4 5.53 -29.83 -19.81
C SER A 4 4.21 -30.56 -19.52
N MET A 5 3.38 -30.02 -18.63
CA MET A 5 2.07 -30.58 -18.25
C MET A 5 0.91 -29.74 -18.81
N PRO A 6 -0.08 -30.34 -19.52
CA PRO A 6 -1.11 -29.59 -20.25
C PRO A 6 -2.08 -28.74 -19.41
N LEU A 7 -2.19 -28.98 -18.10
CA LEU A 7 -3.12 -28.27 -17.20
C LEU A 7 -2.40 -27.41 -16.16
N ASP A 8 -1.06 -27.38 -16.20
CA ASP A 8 -0.30 -26.55 -15.28
C ASP A 8 -0.49 -25.08 -15.61
N LYS A 9 -0.57 -24.28 -14.55
CA LYS A 9 -0.77 -22.85 -14.66
C LYS A 9 0.57 -22.17 -14.90
N GLU A 10 0.58 -21.22 -15.84
CA GLU A 10 1.71 -20.30 -15.97
C GLU A 10 1.66 -19.29 -14.81
N ILE A 11 2.75 -19.17 -14.05
CA ILE A 11 2.77 -18.34 -12.84
C ILE A 11 3.61 -17.10 -13.08
N ILE A 12 2.97 -15.94 -12.94
CA ILE A 12 3.62 -14.63 -13.06
C ILE A 12 3.37 -13.84 -11.78
N VAL A 13 4.39 -13.73 -10.94
CA VAL A 13 4.34 -12.93 -9.70
C VAL A 13 4.32 -11.45 -10.05
N VAL A 14 3.31 -10.73 -9.56
CA VAL A 14 3.09 -9.29 -9.80
C VAL A 14 2.90 -8.53 -8.49
N GLN A 15 3.10 -7.22 -8.49
CA GLN A 15 2.92 -6.38 -7.29
C GLN A 15 1.58 -5.64 -7.23
N SER A 16 0.79 -5.66 -8.31
CA SER A 16 -0.50 -4.96 -8.36
C SER A 16 -1.52 -5.67 -9.25
N ARG A 17 -2.82 -5.48 -8.94
CA ARG A 17 -3.92 -5.92 -9.81
C ARG A 17 -3.93 -5.20 -11.16
N GLY A 18 -3.42 -3.97 -11.21
CA GLY A 18 -3.24 -3.23 -12.45
C GLY A 18 -2.28 -3.96 -13.40
N MET A 19 -1.14 -4.43 -12.87
CA MET A 19 -0.16 -5.19 -13.64
C MET A 19 -0.70 -6.55 -14.09
N GLU A 20 -1.42 -7.28 -13.23
CA GLU A 20 -2.15 -8.50 -13.61
C GLU A 20 -3.07 -8.25 -14.81
N ARG A 21 -3.88 -7.19 -14.75
CA ARG A 21 -4.82 -6.86 -15.82
C ARG A 21 -4.10 -6.46 -17.10
N TRP A 22 -3.06 -5.62 -17.00
CA TRP A 22 -2.27 -5.20 -18.15
C TRP A 22 -1.59 -6.39 -18.83
N LEU A 23 -0.92 -7.25 -18.06
CA LEU A 23 -0.29 -8.47 -18.58
C LEU A 23 -1.31 -9.40 -19.23
N SER A 24 -2.46 -9.62 -18.60
CA SER A 24 -3.50 -10.48 -19.15
C SER A 24 -3.98 -10.00 -20.53
N LEU A 25 -4.16 -8.69 -20.69
CA LEU A 25 -4.56 -8.09 -21.96
C LEU A 25 -3.43 -8.17 -23.00
N ARG A 26 -2.20 -7.82 -22.64
CA ARG A 26 -1.04 -7.87 -23.55
C ARG A 26 -0.71 -9.28 -24.01
N LEU A 27 -0.77 -10.26 -23.11
CA LEU A 27 -0.60 -11.67 -23.46
C LEU A 27 -1.73 -12.16 -24.37
N ALA A 28 -2.97 -11.73 -24.14
CA ALA A 28 -4.09 -12.05 -25.03
C ALA A 28 -3.94 -11.42 -26.41
N GLU A 29 -3.41 -10.20 -26.52
CA GLU A 29 -3.11 -9.56 -27.81
C GLU A 29 -2.02 -10.32 -28.59
N ILE A 30 -0.94 -10.74 -27.92
CA ILE A 30 0.19 -11.44 -28.55
C ILE A 30 -0.15 -12.89 -28.91
N HIS A 31 -0.84 -13.61 -28.02
CA HIS A 31 -1.12 -15.05 -28.19
C HIS A 31 -2.54 -15.34 -28.71
N GLY A 32 -3.38 -14.31 -28.87
CA GLY A 32 -4.81 -14.44 -29.19
C GLY A 32 -5.70 -14.79 -28.00
N ILE A 33 -5.12 -15.31 -26.90
CA ILE A 33 -5.83 -15.64 -25.66
C ILE A 33 -4.86 -15.65 -24.47
N CYS A 34 -5.33 -15.20 -23.31
CA CYS A 34 -4.64 -15.37 -22.02
C CYS A 34 -5.51 -16.25 -21.12
N ALA A 35 -5.18 -17.54 -21.01
CA ALA A 35 -5.92 -18.52 -20.23
C ALA A 35 -4.97 -19.43 -19.42
N ASN A 36 -5.44 -19.90 -18.26
CA ASN A 36 -4.67 -20.72 -17.32
C ASN A 36 -3.40 -20.05 -16.75
N TYR A 37 -3.40 -18.73 -16.61
CA TYR A 37 -2.37 -17.97 -15.90
C TYR A 37 -2.78 -17.76 -14.44
N GLU A 38 -1.79 -17.65 -13.55
CA GLU A 38 -1.97 -17.23 -12.17
C GLU A 38 -1.06 -16.04 -11.88
N PHE A 39 -1.63 -14.99 -11.29
CA PHE A 39 -0.92 -13.75 -10.97
C PHE A 39 -0.83 -13.53 -9.45
N PRO A 40 -0.11 -14.38 -8.70
CA PRO A 40 -0.03 -14.23 -7.26
C PRO A 40 0.85 -13.04 -6.88
N PHE A 41 0.55 -12.43 -5.72
CA PHE A 41 1.46 -11.47 -5.11
C PHE A 41 2.65 -12.17 -4.43
N PRO A 42 3.80 -11.49 -4.22
CA PRO A 42 5.02 -12.12 -3.71
C PRO A 42 4.81 -12.91 -2.41
N ASN A 43 4.12 -12.36 -1.41
CA ASN A 43 3.81 -13.07 -0.16
C ASN A 43 2.95 -14.31 -0.42
N SER A 44 1.87 -14.17 -1.19
CA SER A 44 0.96 -15.30 -1.50
C SER A 44 1.69 -16.42 -2.24
N PHE A 45 2.56 -16.06 -3.19
CA PHE A 45 3.37 -17.03 -3.94
C PHE A 45 4.33 -17.77 -3.00
N LEU A 46 5.11 -17.04 -2.21
CA LEU A 46 6.05 -17.66 -1.28
C LEU A 46 5.32 -18.51 -0.24
N ASN A 47 4.22 -18.04 0.35
CA ASN A 47 3.41 -18.79 1.31
C ASN A 47 2.98 -20.15 0.75
N ARG A 48 2.59 -20.19 -0.53
CA ARG A 48 2.28 -21.43 -1.22
C ARG A 48 3.51 -22.35 -1.32
N MET A 49 4.67 -21.81 -1.68
CA MET A 49 5.92 -22.59 -1.75
C MET A 49 6.36 -23.12 -0.38
N PHE A 50 6.22 -22.29 0.66
CA PHE A 50 6.44 -22.70 2.05
C PHE A 50 5.50 -23.83 2.45
N GLY A 51 4.19 -23.71 2.21
CA GLY A 51 3.21 -24.75 2.54
C GLY A 51 3.47 -26.09 1.84
N LEU A 52 4.10 -26.09 0.66
CA LEU A 52 4.47 -27.33 -0.04
C LEU A 52 5.69 -28.04 0.58
N LEU A 53 6.67 -27.28 1.09
CA LEU A 53 7.97 -27.81 1.50
C LEU A 53 8.21 -27.80 3.02
N VAL A 54 7.40 -27.05 3.75
CA VAL A 54 7.51 -26.84 5.19
C VAL A 54 6.16 -27.16 5.83
N PRO A 55 5.89 -28.42 6.25
CA PRO A 55 4.64 -28.79 6.91
C PRO A 55 4.36 -28.00 8.20
N GLU A 56 5.42 -27.49 8.83
CA GLU A 56 5.34 -26.59 10.00
C GLU A 56 4.77 -25.21 9.64
N TYR A 57 4.74 -24.86 8.35
CA TYR A 57 4.18 -23.62 7.82
C TYR A 57 2.65 -23.67 7.79
N THR A 58 2.03 -23.68 8.97
CA THR A 58 0.57 -23.81 9.10
C THR A 58 -0.13 -22.44 9.18
N TYR A 59 0.59 -21.38 9.55
CA TYR A 59 0.01 -20.06 9.85
C TYR A 59 0.79 -18.90 9.23
N SER A 60 0.78 -18.78 7.91
CA SER A 60 1.45 -17.66 7.22
C SER A 60 0.90 -16.29 7.61
N GLU A 61 -0.40 -16.22 7.89
CA GLU A 61 -1.11 -14.99 8.21
C GLU A 61 -0.79 -14.46 9.61
N MET A 62 -0.19 -15.27 10.50
CA MET A 62 0.14 -14.83 11.86
C MET A 62 1.17 -13.70 11.86
N PHE A 63 2.09 -13.71 10.89
CA PHE A 63 3.15 -12.70 10.78
C PHE A 63 2.73 -11.45 10.02
N GLU A 64 1.48 -11.36 9.58
CA GLU A 64 0.93 -10.11 9.04
C GLU A 64 0.71 -9.12 10.20
N PRO A 65 1.12 -7.84 10.08
CA PRO A 65 1.04 -6.87 11.17
C PRO A 65 -0.35 -6.75 11.81
N ASP A 66 -1.41 -6.82 11.01
CA ASP A 66 -2.79 -6.75 11.50
C ASP A 66 -3.14 -7.97 12.37
N THR A 67 -2.71 -9.18 11.99
CA THR A 67 -2.92 -10.39 12.78
C THR A 67 -2.08 -10.36 14.06
N MET A 68 -0.80 -10.01 13.94
CA MET A 68 0.10 -9.85 15.11
C MET A 68 -0.47 -8.84 16.11
N THR A 69 -1.10 -7.77 15.64
CA THR A 69 -1.73 -6.77 16.52
C THR A 69 -2.77 -7.42 17.43
N TRP A 70 -3.66 -8.25 16.89
CA TRP A 70 -4.68 -8.93 17.67
C TRP A 70 -4.11 -10.00 18.60
N GLU A 71 -3.11 -10.76 18.13
CA GLU A 71 -2.40 -11.72 18.97
C GLU A 71 -1.73 -11.03 20.15
N ILE A 72 -1.04 -9.91 19.92
CA ILE A 72 -0.39 -9.13 20.96
C ILE A 72 -1.43 -8.58 21.95
N ILE A 73 -2.60 -8.10 21.50
CA ILE A 73 -3.70 -7.67 22.40
C ILE A 73 -4.15 -8.83 23.29
N GLY A 74 -4.28 -10.05 22.75
CA GLY A 74 -4.65 -11.24 23.51
C GLY A 74 -3.55 -11.75 24.46
N LEU A 75 -2.29 -11.48 24.14
CA LEU A 75 -1.12 -11.94 24.90
C LEU A 75 -0.70 -10.97 26.01
N LEU A 76 -0.78 -9.66 25.77
CA LEU A 76 -0.34 -8.62 26.70
C LEU A 76 -0.89 -8.83 28.13
N PRO A 77 -2.20 -9.05 28.35
CA PRO A 77 -2.74 -9.27 29.69
C PRO A 77 -2.14 -10.48 30.43
N LYS A 78 -1.60 -11.47 29.71
CA LYS A 78 -1.00 -12.68 30.29
C LYS A 78 0.45 -12.48 30.72
N VAL A 79 1.15 -11.49 30.16
CA VAL A 79 2.59 -11.24 30.39
C VAL A 79 2.88 -9.92 31.09
N ILE A 80 1.90 -9.01 31.15
CA ILE A 80 2.05 -7.63 31.66
C ILE A 80 2.51 -7.55 33.12
N ASP A 81 2.23 -8.58 33.93
CA ASP A 81 2.61 -8.65 35.35
C ASP A 81 4.03 -9.17 35.59
N MET A 82 4.75 -9.57 34.54
CA MET A 82 6.17 -9.93 34.66
C MET A 82 7.04 -8.68 34.86
N ASP A 83 8.10 -8.79 35.67
CA ASP A 83 8.98 -7.65 36.01
C ASP A 83 9.54 -6.91 34.80
N ALA A 84 9.80 -7.62 33.70
CA ALA A 84 10.31 -7.05 32.45
C ALA A 84 9.34 -6.04 31.79
N PHE A 85 8.03 -6.11 32.06
CA PHE A 85 7.00 -5.30 31.41
C PHE A 85 6.66 -4.00 32.17
N GLY A 86 7.47 -3.59 33.14
CA GLY A 86 7.18 -2.42 34.00
C GLY A 86 6.84 -1.13 33.25
N SER A 87 7.55 -0.82 32.15
CA SER A 87 7.28 0.35 31.30
C SER A 87 5.97 0.25 30.53
N VAL A 88 5.66 -0.94 29.98
CA VAL A 88 4.42 -1.23 29.26
C VAL A 88 3.22 -1.18 30.20
N LYS A 89 3.37 -1.76 31.40
CA LYS A 89 2.36 -1.74 32.46
C LYS A 89 2.04 -0.32 32.91
N ALA A 90 3.07 0.51 33.10
CA ALA A 90 2.88 1.92 33.45
C ALA A 90 2.16 2.71 32.35
N TYR A 91 2.47 2.45 31.07
CA TYR A 91 1.82 3.11 29.94
C TYR A 91 0.33 2.76 29.78
N LEU A 92 -0.04 1.51 30.09
CA LEU A 92 -1.40 1.00 29.94
C LEU A 92 -2.30 1.22 31.18
N ALA A 93 -1.77 1.81 32.27
CA ALA A 93 -2.47 1.89 33.55
C ALA A 93 -3.81 2.66 33.52
N ASP A 94 -3.95 3.63 32.61
CA ASP A 94 -5.12 4.49 32.43
C ASP A 94 -5.89 4.21 31.12
N ASP A 95 -5.70 3.04 30.51
CA ASP A 95 -6.40 2.66 29.28
C ASP A 95 -7.83 2.17 29.53
N ILE A 96 -8.75 3.12 29.76
CA ILE A 96 -10.16 2.83 30.07
C ILE A 96 -10.91 2.26 28.85
N GLN A 97 -10.51 2.64 27.64
CA GLN A 97 -11.26 2.35 26.40
C GLN A 97 -10.60 1.27 25.52
N GLY A 98 -9.42 0.76 25.91
CA GLY A 98 -8.65 -0.21 25.12
C GLY A 98 -7.97 0.40 23.89
N LEU A 99 -7.89 1.73 23.81
CA LEU A 99 -7.28 2.42 22.66
C LEU A 99 -5.76 2.36 22.73
N LYS A 100 -5.19 2.53 23.93
CA LYS A 100 -3.73 2.51 24.10
C LYS A 100 -3.16 1.12 23.84
N VAL A 101 -3.83 0.07 24.33
CA VAL A 101 -3.39 -1.31 24.08
C VAL A 101 -3.44 -1.64 22.59
N TYR A 102 -4.48 -1.21 21.87
CA TYR A 102 -4.57 -1.42 20.42
C TYR A 102 -3.46 -0.67 19.66
N GLN A 103 -3.25 0.62 19.94
CA GLN A 103 -2.21 1.42 19.29
C GLN A 103 -0.81 0.89 19.59
N LEU A 104 -0.55 0.51 20.84
CA LEU A 104 0.73 -0.07 21.24
C LEU A 104 0.96 -1.42 20.57
N ALA A 105 -0.04 -2.31 20.58
CA ALA A 105 0.06 -3.62 19.95
C ALA A 105 0.35 -3.49 18.44
N ARG A 106 -0.29 -2.53 17.76
CA ARG A 106 -0.01 -2.23 16.36
C ARG A 106 1.43 -1.76 16.16
N HIS A 107 1.91 -0.83 16.98
CA HIS A 107 3.29 -0.39 16.90
C HIS A 107 4.30 -1.51 17.19
N ILE A 108 4.00 -2.43 18.11
CA ILE A 108 4.84 -3.60 18.37
C ILE A 108 4.84 -4.55 17.17
N ALA A 109 3.66 -4.85 16.61
CA ALA A 109 3.51 -5.69 15.42
C ALA A 109 4.32 -5.15 14.23
N ASP A 110 4.19 -3.85 13.95
CA ASP A 110 4.96 -3.18 12.89
C ASP A 110 6.48 -3.30 13.11
N ARG A 111 6.94 -3.22 14.36
CA ARG A 111 8.36 -3.40 14.71
C ARG A 111 8.82 -4.83 14.59
N PHE A 112 8.02 -5.80 15.02
CA PHE A 112 8.33 -7.22 14.85
C PHE A 112 8.44 -7.60 13.37
N ASP A 113 7.53 -7.11 12.53
CA ASP A 113 7.63 -7.28 11.07
C ASP A 113 8.96 -6.73 10.53
N GLN A 114 9.29 -5.48 10.89
CA GLN A 114 10.57 -4.88 10.51
C GLN A 114 11.78 -5.66 11.03
N TYR A 115 11.75 -6.15 12.26
CA TYR A 115 12.87 -6.91 12.83
C TYR A 115 13.09 -8.23 12.10
N MET A 116 12.03 -8.94 11.70
CA MET A 116 12.14 -10.15 10.89
C MET A 116 12.82 -9.89 9.53
N VAL A 117 12.70 -8.68 8.98
CA VAL A 117 13.33 -8.31 7.71
C VAL A 117 14.74 -7.75 7.89
N TYR A 118 14.94 -6.84 8.85
CA TYR A 118 16.17 -6.05 8.97
C TYR A 118 17.13 -6.51 10.08
N ARG A 119 16.68 -7.37 11.00
CA ARG A 119 17.44 -7.89 12.14
C ARG A 119 17.19 -9.39 12.37
N PRO A 120 17.39 -10.25 11.34
CA PRO A 120 17.02 -11.66 11.43
C PRO A 120 17.79 -12.42 12.52
N GLU A 121 19.08 -12.12 12.74
CA GLU A 121 19.87 -12.81 13.79
C GLU A 121 19.33 -12.52 15.20
N MET A 122 18.87 -11.29 15.47
CA MET A 122 18.25 -10.92 16.74
C MET A 122 16.98 -11.75 16.99
N ILE A 123 16.13 -11.90 15.96
CA ILE A 123 14.92 -12.72 16.05
C ILE A 123 15.24 -14.19 16.37
N LEU A 124 16.29 -14.74 15.77
CA LEU A 124 16.71 -16.12 16.01
C LEU A 124 17.31 -16.34 17.41
N ASP A 125 17.96 -15.31 17.97
CA ASP A 125 18.42 -15.34 19.36
C ASP A 125 17.24 -15.23 20.32
N TRP A 126 16.26 -14.38 20.02
CA TRP A 126 15.03 -14.27 20.80
C TRP A 126 14.27 -15.59 20.83
N GLU A 127 14.16 -16.32 19.72
CA GLU A 127 13.54 -17.66 19.67
C GLU A 127 14.17 -18.63 20.68
N LYS A 128 15.50 -18.57 20.85
CA LYS A 128 16.26 -19.41 21.79
C LYS A 128 16.19 -18.92 23.24
N GLY A 129 15.52 -17.79 23.48
CA GLY A 129 15.44 -17.14 24.79
C GLY A 129 16.70 -16.34 25.15
N LEU A 130 17.48 -15.93 24.16
CA LEU A 130 18.67 -15.08 24.33
C LEU A 130 18.33 -13.61 24.03
N THR A 131 19.18 -12.71 24.51
CA THR A 131 19.20 -11.28 24.15
C THR A 131 20.37 -11.04 23.19
N HIS A 132 20.18 -10.15 22.22
CA HIS A 132 21.13 -9.83 21.16
C HIS A 132 21.74 -8.42 21.33
N LEU A 133 21.00 -7.48 21.94
CA LEU A 133 21.45 -6.10 22.11
C LEU A 133 22.38 -5.96 23.33
N GLY A 134 23.09 -4.83 23.39
CA GLY A 134 24.01 -4.51 24.47
C GLY A 134 23.30 -4.27 25.81
N GLU A 135 24.07 -4.19 26.90
CA GLU A 135 23.52 -4.03 28.26
C GLU A 135 22.64 -2.78 28.43
N GLU A 136 22.91 -1.71 27.68
CA GLU A 136 22.15 -0.45 27.73
C GLU A 136 20.70 -0.58 27.23
N GLU A 137 20.43 -1.51 26.32
CA GLU A 137 19.10 -1.71 25.70
C GLU A 137 18.41 -2.98 26.21
N LYS A 138 19.07 -3.71 27.11
CA LYS A 138 18.64 -5.04 27.57
C LYS A 138 17.25 -5.05 28.19
N ASP A 139 16.90 -4.02 28.96
CA ASP A 139 15.58 -3.95 29.60
C ASP A 139 14.44 -3.81 28.57
N VAL A 140 14.67 -3.03 27.50
CA VAL A 140 13.70 -2.84 26.41
C VAL A 140 13.64 -4.10 25.53
N GLU A 141 14.78 -4.72 25.27
CA GLU A 141 14.85 -5.97 24.50
C GLU A 141 14.14 -7.12 25.22
N THR A 142 14.31 -7.22 26.54
CA THR A 142 13.87 -8.38 27.31
C THR A 142 12.36 -8.60 27.20
N TRP A 143 11.54 -7.56 27.38
CA TRP A 143 10.09 -7.72 27.27
C TRP A 143 9.65 -7.99 25.82
N GLN A 144 10.33 -7.41 24.83
CA GLN A 144 10.06 -7.67 23.41
C GLN A 144 10.34 -9.12 23.06
N ALA A 145 11.50 -9.65 23.46
CA ALA A 145 11.88 -11.04 23.24
C ALA A 145 10.91 -12.02 23.93
N ILE A 146 10.48 -11.71 25.16
CA ILE A 146 9.48 -12.51 25.89
C ILE A 146 8.14 -12.49 25.14
N LEU A 147 7.66 -11.31 24.74
CA LEU A 147 6.38 -11.16 24.05
C LEU A 147 6.40 -11.91 22.71
N PHE A 148 7.47 -11.72 21.92
CA PHE A 148 7.67 -12.39 20.64
C PHE A 148 7.67 -13.91 20.79
N ARG A 149 8.43 -14.47 21.74
CA ARG A 149 8.42 -15.91 22.02
C ARG A 149 7.05 -16.45 22.46
N ASN A 150 6.29 -15.68 23.23
CA ASN A 150 4.94 -16.09 23.63
C ASN A 150 4.00 -16.11 22.42
N MET A 151 4.14 -15.16 21.49
CA MET A 151 3.42 -15.16 20.22
C MET A 151 3.74 -16.41 19.39
N LEU A 152 5.01 -16.84 19.33
CA LEU A 152 5.39 -18.02 18.56
C LEU A 152 4.88 -19.36 19.11
N LYS A 153 4.33 -19.42 20.34
CA LYS A 153 3.86 -20.70 20.92
C LYS A 153 2.79 -21.37 20.05
N ASP A 154 1.95 -20.57 19.40
CA ASP A 154 0.85 -21.07 18.57
C ASP A 154 1.31 -21.45 17.14
N THR A 155 2.53 -21.07 16.73
CA THR A 155 3.17 -21.47 15.44
C THR A 155 4.18 -22.60 15.58
N GLY A 156 4.15 -23.37 16.68
CA GLY A 156 5.15 -24.39 16.93
C GLY A 156 6.55 -23.83 17.23
N GLY A 157 6.64 -22.55 17.60
CA GLY A 157 7.86 -21.91 18.10
C GLY A 157 8.77 -21.32 17.01
N MET A 158 8.35 -21.26 15.75
CA MET A 158 9.18 -20.78 14.64
C MET A 158 8.70 -19.43 14.11
N SER A 159 9.61 -18.45 13.96
CA SER A 159 9.33 -17.21 13.23
C SER A 159 9.43 -17.38 11.71
N ARG A 160 9.00 -16.35 10.99
CA ARG A 160 9.20 -16.22 9.54
C ARG A 160 10.67 -16.37 9.11
N VAL A 161 11.63 -15.97 9.95
CA VAL A 161 13.08 -16.10 9.67
C VAL A 161 13.50 -17.57 9.73
N SER A 162 13.09 -18.29 10.78
CA SER A 162 13.37 -19.73 10.95
C SER A 162 12.71 -20.57 9.86
N LEU A 163 11.48 -20.22 9.49
CA LEU A 163 10.75 -20.87 8.40
C LEU A 163 11.47 -20.68 7.05
N LEU A 164 11.99 -19.48 6.77
CA LEU A 164 12.82 -19.23 5.58
C LEU A 164 14.07 -20.11 5.55
N ARG A 165 14.83 -20.18 6.65
CA ARG A 165 16.01 -21.05 6.72
C ARG A 165 15.67 -22.51 6.45
N LEU A 166 14.59 -23.00 7.06
CA LEU A 166 14.11 -24.37 6.86
C LEU A 166 13.69 -24.63 5.41
N PHE A 167 13.01 -23.68 4.78
CA PHE A 167 12.65 -23.75 3.36
C PHE A 167 13.89 -23.83 2.47
N MET A 168 14.87 -22.95 2.68
CA MET A 168 16.12 -22.93 1.91
C MET A 168 16.90 -24.25 2.01
N GLU A 169 16.87 -24.89 3.17
CA GLU A 169 17.49 -26.21 3.37
C GLU A 169 16.72 -27.34 2.68
N ARG A 170 15.38 -27.28 2.72
CA ARG A 170 14.51 -28.35 2.20
C ARG A 170 14.36 -28.30 0.69
N VAL A 171 14.25 -27.11 0.10
CA VAL A 171 14.08 -26.94 -1.35
C VAL A 171 15.24 -27.56 -2.12
N LYS A 172 16.47 -27.43 -1.62
CA LYS A 172 17.68 -28.05 -2.20
C LYS A 172 17.67 -29.58 -2.18
N LYS A 173 16.84 -30.19 -1.31
CA LYS A 173 16.73 -31.64 -1.12
C LYS A 173 15.49 -32.23 -1.80
N VAL A 174 14.69 -31.41 -2.48
CA VAL A 174 13.51 -31.89 -3.21
C VAL A 174 13.96 -32.81 -4.32
N GLN A 175 13.26 -33.93 -4.46
CA GLN A 175 13.43 -34.87 -5.58
C GLN A 175 12.10 -34.99 -6.31
N GLY A 176 12.13 -34.83 -7.63
CA GLY A 176 10.96 -34.90 -8.49
C GLY A 176 10.02 -33.70 -8.37
N HIS A 177 8.87 -33.79 -9.03
CA HIS A 177 7.90 -32.72 -9.12
C HIS A 177 6.94 -32.74 -7.90
N ARG A 178 7.34 -32.08 -6.79
CA ARG A 178 6.54 -31.98 -5.55
C ARG A 178 5.44 -30.91 -5.60
N GLY A 179 4.80 -30.73 -6.77
CA GLY A 179 3.87 -29.62 -7.00
C GLY A 179 4.56 -28.24 -7.06
N LEU A 180 5.89 -28.22 -7.17
CA LEU A 180 6.63 -27.03 -7.53
C LEU A 180 6.33 -26.69 -9.00
N PRO A 181 6.17 -25.42 -9.36
CA PRO A 181 5.98 -25.05 -10.76
C PRO A 181 7.23 -25.35 -11.58
N GLU A 182 7.05 -25.58 -12.88
CA GLU A 182 8.18 -25.76 -13.81
C GLU A 182 8.99 -24.47 -13.95
N ARG A 183 8.30 -23.34 -14.07
CA ARG A 183 8.90 -22.00 -14.09
C ARG A 183 8.02 -20.97 -13.41
N VAL A 184 8.65 -19.87 -13.01
CA VAL A 184 7.99 -18.71 -12.41
C VAL A 184 8.60 -17.45 -12.98
N SER A 185 7.75 -16.53 -13.44
CA SER A 185 8.18 -15.20 -13.85
C SER A 185 7.85 -14.18 -12.76
N ILE A 186 8.77 -13.27 -12.47
CA ILE A 186 8.54 -12.11 -11.60
C ILE A 186 8.53 -10.88 -12.50
N PHE A 187 7.39 -10.20 -12.60
CA PHE A 187 7.19 -9.15 -13.61
C PHE A 187 6.64 -7.86 -13.02
N GLY A 188 7.22 -6.72 -13.43
CA GLY A 188 6.73 -5.40 -13.06
C GLY A 188 6.90 -5.07 -11.59
N ILE A 189 7.94 -5.62 -10.94
CA ILE A 189 8.27 -5.36 -9.55
C ILE A 189 9.56 -4.54 -9.49
N SER A 190 9.46 -3.30 -9.01
CA SER A 190 10.60 -2.37 -8.91
C SER A 190 11.38 -2.48 -7.61
N SER A 191 10.87 -3.26 -6.64
CA SER A 191 11.56 -3.56 -5.39
C SER A 191 10.99 -4.83 -4.73
N LEU A 192 11.87 -5.73 -4.30
CA LEU A 192 11.54 -6.85 -3.43
C LEU A 192 12.39 -6.82 -2.16
N PRO A 193 11.80 -7.13 -0.98
CA PRO A 193 12.58 -7.33 0.23
C PRO A 193 13.59 -8.48 0.08
N ARG A 194 14.71 -8.36 0.81
CA ARG A 194 15.75 -9.42 0.89
C ARG A 194 15.17 -10.80 1.19
N TYR A 195 14.21 -10.88 2.11
CA TYR A 195 13.48 -12.10 2.43
C TYR A 195 12.93 -12.81 1.19
N HIS A 196 12.30 -12.06 0.28
CA HIS A 196 11.72 -12.62 -0.94
C HIS A 196 12.80 -13.07 -1.92
N MET A 197 13.85 -12.26 -2.07
CA MET A 197 14.99 -12.61 -2.93
C MET A 197 15.68 -13.89 -2.44
N GLU A 198 15.94 -14.03 -1.14
CA GLU A 198 16.54 -15.25 -0.57
C GLU A 198 15.68 -16.49 -0.82
N ALA A 199 14.36 -16.38 -0.67
CA ALA A 199 13.44 -17.48 -0.95
C ALA A 199 13.42 -17.85 -2.46
N LEU A 200 13.37 -16.85 -3.35
CA LEU A 200 13.38 -17.07 -4.80
C LEU A 200 14.70 -17.68 -5.27
N MET A 201 15.83 -17.21 -4.75
CA MET A 201 17.16 -17.76 -5.05
C MET A 201 17.34 -19.18 -4.52
N ALA A 202 16.72 -19.53 -3.39
CA ALA A 202 16.71 -20.91 -2.95
C ALA A 202 15.83 -21.79 -3.85
N LEU A 203 14.69 -21.26 -4.29
CA LEU A 203 13.76 -21.94 -5.20
C LEU A 203 14.37 -22.19 -6.59
N SER A 204 15.23 -21.29 -7.08
CA SER A 204 15.87 -21.41 -8.40
C SER A 204 16.76 -22.66 -8.54
N SER A 205 17.12 -23.30 -7.43
CA SER A 205 17.80 -24.61 -7.45
C SER A 205 16.94 -25.77 -7.98
N GLN A 206 15.62 -25.60 -8.08
CA GLN A 206 14.66 -26.63 -8.50
C GLN A 206 13.69 -26.15 -9.60
N VAL A 207 13.52 -24.83 -9.76
CA VAL A 207 12.52 -24.20 -10.63
C VAL A 207 13.21 -23.14 -11.49
N GLU A 208 12.80 -22.98 -12.74
CA GLU A 208 13.27 -21.85 -13.55
C GLU A 208 12.64 -20.54 -13.03
N VAL A 209 13.46 -19.65 -12.49
CA VAL A 209 13.00 -18.37 -11.92
C VAL A 209 13.48 -17.23 -12.80
N ASN A 210 12.54 -16.57 -13.49
CA ASN A 210 12.81 -15.47 -14.40
C ASN A 210 12.42 -14.13 -13.76
N LEU A 211 13.40 -13.30 -13.41
CA LEU A 211 13.17 -11.95 -12.88
C LEU A 211 13.25 -10.91 -14.00
N PHE A 212 12.13 -10.30 -14.34
CA PHE A 212 12.05 -9.21 -15.33
C PHE A 212 12.25 -7.87 -14.62
N LEU A 213 13.51 -7.44 -14.55
CA LEU A 213 13.90 -6.17 -13.94
C LEU A 213 13.80 -5.03 -14.94
N MET A 214 12.95 -4.05 -14.65
CA MET A 214 12.88 -2.79 -15.41
C MET A 214 13.99 -1.84 -14.94
N SER A 215 15.17 -1.92 -15.55
CA SER A 215 16.27 -0.99 -15.27
C SER A 215 16.14 0.28 -16.11
N PRO A 216 16.27 1.48 -15.52
CA PRO A 216 16.25 2.74 -16.27
C PRO A 216 17.55 3.00 -17.04
N ALA A 217 18.64 2.26 -16.74
CA ALA A 217 19.96 2.43 -17.34
C ALA A 217 20.59 1.11 -17.80
N LYS A 218 21.37 1.18 -18.88
CA LYS A 218 22.09 0.03 -19.48
C LYS A 218 23.25 -0.47 -18.62
N GLU A 219 23.92 0.47 -17.98
CA GLU A 219 25.08 0.23 -17.13
C GLU A 219 24.66 0.09 -15.67
N PHE A 220 25.53 -0.53 -14.87
CA PHE A 220 25.29 -0.65 -13.44
C PHE A 220 25.33 0.74 -12.79
N TRP A 221 24.30 1.06 -12.00
CA TRP A 221 24.11 2.38 -11.40
C TRP A 221 23.92 2.35 -9.88
N GLY A 222 24.24 1.22 -9.25
CA GLY A 222 24.20 0.99 -7.80
C GLY A 222 25.06 1.99 -7.00
N ASP A 223 26.20 2.38 -7.56
CA ASP A 223 27.16 3.27 -6.90
C ASP A 223 26.94 4.77 -7.22
N ILE A 224 25.89 5.10 -7.99
CA ILE A 224 25.58 6.49 -8.33
C ILE A 224 24.90 7.16 -7.13
N VAL A 225 25.50 8.27 -6.70
CA VAL A 225 25.06 9.04 -5.53
C VAL A 225 24.81 10.50 -5.89
N SER A 226 23.82 11.10 -5.24
CA SER A 226 23.55 12.52 -5.40
C SER A 226 24.65 13.40 -4.78
N ASP A 227 24.77 14.65 -5.22
CA ASP A 227 25.73 15.61 -4.65
C ASP A 227 25.51 15.83 -3.13
N MET A 228 24.26 15.83 -2.66
CA MET A 228 23.95 15.95 -1.23
C MET A 228 24.38 14.70 -0.44
N GLU A 229 24.21 13.52 -1.01
CA GLU A 229 24.60 12.24 -0.41
C GLU A 229 26.13 12.13 -0.32
N MET A 230 26.87 12.56 -1.36
CA MET A 230 28.32 12.69 -1.31
C MET A 230 28.80 13.62 -0.18
N VAL A 231 28.15 14.77 0.01
CA VAL A 231 28.51 15.71 1.10
C VAL A 231 28.25 15.06 2.47
N ARG A 232 27.17 14.29 2.61
CA ARG A 232 26.84 13.59 3.86
C ARG A 232 27.83 12.45 4.17
N LEU A 233 28.19 11.65 3.17
CA LEU A 233 29.14 10.53 3.31
C LEU A 233 30.55 11.03 3.65
N LYS A 234 31.04 12.08 2.98
CA LYS A 234 32.32 12.74 3.33
C LYS A 234 32.36 13.21 4.78
N ARG A 235 31.24 13.70 5.32
CA ARG A 235 31.13 14.14 6.73
C ARG A 235 31.07 12.98 7.72
N LYS A 236 30.43 11.86 7.36
CA LYS A 236 30.27 10.68 8.23
C LYS A 236 31.50 9.77 8.27
N GLU A 237 32.12 9.52 7.12
CA GLU A 237 33.15 8.49 6.98
C GLU A 237 34.57 9.03 6.86
N ALA A 238 34.74 10.37 6.79
CA ALA A 238 36.03 11.04 6.56
C ALA A 238 36.83 10.51 5.35
N ARG A 239 36.16 9.80 4.43
CA ARG A 239 36.71 9.26 3.18
C ARG A 239 36.26 10.09 1.99
N SER A 240 37.09 10.13 0.96
CA SER A 240 36.77 10.84 -0.28
C SER A 240 35.83 10.01 -1.17
N ALA A 241 35.02 10.66 -2.02
CA ALA A 241 34.12 9.96 -2.94
C ALA A 241 34.85 8.99 -3.90
N LYS A 242 36.12 9.27 -4.23
CA LYS A 242 36.98 8.39 -5.02
C LYS A 242 37.40 7.11 -4.28
N GLU A 243 37.50 7.15 -2.95
CA GLU A 243 37.81 5.97 -2.14
C GLU A 243 36.61 5.05 -1.93
N LEU A 244 35.41 5.56 -2.21
CA LEU A 244 34.14 4.85 -2.16
C LEU A 244 33.66 4.41 -3.56
N PHE A 245 34.47 4.59 -4.60
CA PHE A 245 34.12 4.29 -6.01
C PHE A 245 32.83 4.96 -6.50
N LEU A 246 32.45 6.10 -5.91
CA LEU A 246 31.22 6.81 -6.24
C LEU A 246 31.35 7.54 -7.57
N GLU A 247 30.52 7.20 -8.55
CA GLU A 247 30.51 7.84 -9.87
C GLU A 247 29.50 9.00 -9.95
N LYS A 248 29.90 10.07 -10.64
CA LYS A 248 28.97 11.13 -11.06
C LYS A 248 28.24 10.65 -12.31
N GLY A 249 27.12 9.94 -12.12
CA GLY A 249 26.18 9.59 -13.18
C GLY A 249 25.14 10.69 -13.42
N ASN A 250 24.01 10.30 -14.02
CA ASN A 250 22.87 11.18 -14.25
C ASN A 250 22.22 11.66 -12.92
N THR A 251 22.10 12.99 -12.74
CA THR A 251 21.60 13.59 -11.49
C THR A 251 20.12 13.27 -11.18
N LEU A 252 19.27 13.10 -12.20
CA LEU A 252 17.87 12.70 -11.98
C LEU A 252 17.81 11.29 -11.41
N LEU A 253 18.53 10.35 -12.02
CA LEU A 253 18.62 8.98 -11.53
C LEU A 253 19.22 8.92 -10.12
N ALA A 254 20.27 9.71 -9.85
CA ALA A 254 20.92 9.77 -8.55
C ALA A 254 19.98 10.26 -7.42
N SER A 255 19.04 11.15 -7.73
CA SER A 255 18.15 11.76 -6.73
C SER A 255 16.81 11.05 -6.58
N MET A 256 16.29 10.45 -7.66
CA MET A 256 14.97 9.80 -7.69
C MET A 256 15.03 8.26 -7.71
N GLY A 257 16.19 7.68 -8.03
CA GLY A 257 16.35 6.24 -8.23
C GLY A 257 16.66 5.41 -6.97
N ILE A 258 16.63 5.99 -5.77
CA ILE A 258 17.14 5.36 -4.53
C ILE A 258 16.57 3.96 -4.31
N VAL A 259 15.25 3.78 -4.44
CA VAL A 259 14.61 2.47 -4.22
C VAL A 259 15.04 1.44 -5.27
N GLY A 260 15.17 1.88 -6.53
CA GLY A 260 15.63 1.02 -7.61
C GLY A 260 17.11 0.65 -7.46
N ARG A 261 17.93 1.57 -6.94
CA ARG A 261 19.35 1.38 -6.64
C ARG A 261 19.53 0.29 -5.60
N ASP A 262 18.86 0.43 -4.46
CA ASP A 262 18.92 -0.55 -3.37
C ASP A 262 18.45 -1.94 -3.83
N PHE A 263 17.45 -1.99 -4.72
CA PHE A 263 16.98 -3.25 -5.30
C PHE A 263 17.97 -3.84 -6.31
N LEU A 264 18.56 -3.02 -7.17
CA LEU A 264 19.60 -3.43 -8.11
C LEU A 264 20.80 -4.03 -7.35
N ASP A 265 21.29 -3.35 -6.32
CA ASP A 265 22.40 -3.81 -5.48
C ASP A 265 22.08 -5.15 -4.82
N LEU A 266 20.85 -5.31 -4.33
CA LEU A 266 20.38 -6.57 -3.75
C LEU A 266 20.38 -7.69 -4.79
N VAL A 267 19.89 -7.42 -6.01
CA VAL A 267 19.83 -8.40 -7.10
C VAL A 267 21.25 -8.82 -7.50
N TYR A 268 22.14 -7.88 -7.81
CA TYR A 268 23.53 -8.15 -8.21
C TYR A 268 24.39 -8.77 -7.10
N GLY A 269 23.91 -8.78 -5.85
CA GLY A 269 24.51 -9.54 -4.76
C GLY A 269 24.38 -11.06 -4.88
N TYR A 270 23.58 -11.55 -5.83
CA TYR A 270 23.40 -12.98 -6.12
C TYR A 270 24.10 -13.39 -7.43
N ASP A 271 24.32 -14.69 -7.58
CA ASP A 271 24.83 -15.28 -8.84
C ASP A 271 23.65 -15.51 -9.79
N LEU A 272 23.65 -14.83 -10.94
CA LEU A 272 22.52 -14.73 -11.86
C LEU A 272 23.00 -14.89 -13.30
N GLU A 273 22.15 -15.46 -14.16
CA GLU A 273 22.30 -15.32 -15.61
C GLU A 273 21.59 -14.04 -16.07
N GLU A 274 22.36 -13.05 -16.52
CA GLU A 274 21.83 -11.73 -16.93
C GLU A 274 21.60 -11.65 -18.44
N PHE A 275 20.38 -11.30 -18.84
CA PHE A 275 20.03 -10.96 -20.23
C PHE A 275 19.71 -9.48 -20.35
N ARG A 276 20.54 -8.72 -21.07
CA ARG A 276 20.35 -7.28 -21.28
C ARG A 276 19.48 -7.02 -22.49
N LEU A 277 18.26 -6.55 -22.26
CA LEU A 277 17.25 -6.25 -23.28
C LEU A 277 16.91 -4.76 -23.30
N PHE A 278 17.92 -3.93 -23.60
CA PHE A 278 17.74 -2.48 -23.70
C PHE A 278 17.60 -2.05 -25.16
N GLU A 279 16.66 -1.15 -25.42
CA GLU A 279 16.50 -0.48 -26.70
C GLU A 279 17.11 0.92 -26.63
N ASP A 280 17.75 1.37 -27.71
CA ASP A 280 18.24 2.73 -27.81
C ASP A 280 17.08 3.71 -28.05
N VAL A 281 17.18 4.89 -27.47
CA VAL A 281 16.21 5.96 -27.63
C VAL A 281 16.70 6.91 -28.71
N GLU A 282 15.87 7.17 -29.71
CA GLU A 282 16.15 8.16 -30.76
C GLU A 282 16.03 9.58 -30.18
N GLU A 283 17.12 10.32 -30.20
CA GLU A 283 17.26 11.65 -29.57
C GLU A 283 16.64 12.78 -30.42
N GLU A 284 15.31 12.79 -30.57
CA GLU A 284 14.58 13.73 -31.45
C GLU A 284 13.77 14.83 -30.72
N SER A 285 13.43 14.58 -29.46
CA SER A 285 12.62 15.43 -28.58
C SER A 285 13.25 15.61 -27.21
N LEU A 286 12.81 16.61 -26.46
CA LEU A 286 13.20 16.89 -25.09
C LEU A 286 12.98 15.68 -24.18
N LEU A 287 11.86 14.97 -24.34
CA LEU A 287 11.60 13.72 -23.63
C LEU A 287 12.66 12.65 -23.94
N SER A 288 12.90 12.38 -25.22
CA SER A 288 13.89 11.39 -25.63
C SER A 288 15.33 11.77 -25.25
N PHE A 289 15.67 13.06 -25.21
CA PHE A 289 16.96 13.53 -24.74
C PHE A 289 17.18 13.22 -23.25
N VAL A 290 16.15 13.39 -22.42
CA VAL A 290 16.20 13.04 -20.99
C VAL A 290 16.24 11.52 -20.81
N GLN A 291 15.41 10.78 -21.55
CA GLN A 291 15.40 9.32 -21.51
C GLN A 291 16.74 8.71 -21.94
N SER A 292 17.34 9.20 -23.03
CA SER A 292 18.67 8.76 -23.48
C SER A 292 19.76 9.07 -22.45
N ASP A 293 19.71 10.24 -21.81
CA ASP A 293 20.69 10.60 -20.77
C ASP A 293 20.59 9.69 -19.55
N ILE A 294 19.37 9.36 -19.12
CA ILE A 294 19.16 8.39 -18.02
C ILE A 294 19.64 6.99 -18.46
N LEU A 295 19.25 6.54 -19.66
CA LEU A 295 19.59 5.22 -20.20
C LEU A 295 21.09 4.98 -20.29
N ASN A 296 21.83 6.01 -20.72
CA ASN A 296 23.27 5.97 -20.95
C ASN A 296 24.09 6.58 -19.80
N LEU A 297 23.47 6.85 -18.64
CA LEU A 297 24.09 7.48 -17.47
C LEU A 297 24.84 8.78 -17.77
N ARG A 298 24.38 9.56 -18.76
CA ARG A 298 24.99 10.82 -19.16
C ARG A 298 24.45 11.94 -18.27
N GLU A 299 25.36 12.81 -17.85
CA GLU A 299 25.00 14.12 -17.34
C GLU A 299 24.99 15.12 -18.49
N SER A 300 24.08 16.09 -18.47
CA SER A 300 24.09 17.12 -19.51
C SER A 300 25.37 17.94 -19.40
N ASN A 301 26.25 17.80 -20.39
CA ASN A 301 27.46 18.62 -20.51
C ASN A 301 27.06 20.11 -20.68
N GLU A 302 28.01 21.04 -20.46
CA GLU A 302 27.77 22.49 -20.64
C GLU A 302 27.29 22.87 -22.07
N GLN A 303 27.49 21.99 -23.06
CA GLN A 303 26.97 22.15 -24.41
C GLN A 303 25.51 21.71 -24.50
N LYS A 304 24.62 22.70 -24.58
CA LYS A 304 23.17 22.47 -24.76
C LYS A 304 22.89 21.83 -26.11
N ARG A 305 22.06 20.77 -26.10
CA ARG A 305 21.51 20.16 -27.31
C ARG A 305 20.42 21.07 -27.90
N PRO A 306 20.41 21.31 -29.23
CA PRO A 306 19.32 22.01 -29.88
C PRO A 306 18.06 21.13 -29.88
N PHE A 307 16.89 21.74 -29.70
CA PHE A 307 15.59 21.07 -29.80
C PHE A 307 14.61 21.96 -30.57
N SER A 308 13.54 21.37 -31.10
CA SER A 308 12.51 22.10 -31.84
C SER A 308 11.74 23.05 -30.92
N LYS A 309 11.38 24.25 -31.41
CA LYS A 309 10.49 25.15 -30.66
C LYS A 309 9.06 24.65 -30.57
N ASP A 310 8.68 23.75 -31.47
CA ASP A 310 7.36 23.13 -31.53
C ASP A 310 7.33 21.81 -30.74
N ASP A 311 8.42 21.46 -30.05
CA ASP A 311 8.50 20.27 -29.21
C ASP A 311 7.60 20.42 -27.98
N ARG A 312 6.62 19.50 -27.90
CA ARG A 312 5.57 19.44 -26.88
C ARG A 312 5.71 18.22 -25.96
N SER A 313 6.81 17.47 -26.06
CA SER A 313 7.03 16.19 -25.37
C SER A 313 7.17 16.33 -23.85
N ILE A 314 7.67 17.47 -23.37
CA ILE A 314 7.69 17.84 -21.95
C ILE A 314 7.18 19.27 -21.82
N GLN A 315 6.11 19.45 -21.05
CA GLN A 315 5.51 20.76 -20.80
C GLN A 315 5.34 21.02 -19.31
N VAL A 316 5.44 22.29 -18.93
CA VAL A 316 5.22 22.75 -17.55
C VAL A 316 4.12 23.80 -17.56
N HIS A 317 3.01 23.50 -16.89
CA HIS A 317 1.84 24.37 -16.81
C HIS A 317 1.71 24.97 -15.41
N SER A 318 1.61 26.30 -15.31
CA SER A 318 1.41 27.00 -14.03
C SER A 318 -0.02 27.55 -13.97
N CYS A 319 -0.83 26.97 -13.09
CA CYS A 319 -2.24 27.29 -12.94
C CYS A 319 -2.53 27.92 -11.57
N HIS A 320 -3.60 28.72 -11.48
CA HIS A 320 -3.95 29.48 -10.27
C HIS A 320 -4.89 28.72 -9.32
N SER A 321 -5.47 27.61 -9.75
CA SER A 321 -6.36 26.77 -8.94
C SER A 321 -6.47 25.35 -9.54
N PRO A 322 -6.90 24.35 -8.74
CA PRO A 322 -7.17 22.99 -9.23
C PRO A 322 -8.22 22.94 -10.36
N MET A 323 -9.25 23.80 -10.30
CA MET A 323 -10.24 23.90 -11.38
C MET A 323 -9.55 24.30 -12.69
N ARG A 324 -8.73 25.36 -12.65
CA ARG A 324 -8.04 25.85 -13.85
C ARG A 324 -7.00 24.85 -14.36
N GLU A 325 -6.35 24.12 -13.47
CA GLU A 325 -5.42 23.05 -13.84
C GLU A 325 -6.10 21.93 -14.63
N ILE A 326 -7.29 21.50 -14.20
CA ILE A 326 -8.08 20.48 -14.90
C ILE A 326 -8.64 21.00 -16.24
N GLU A 327 -9.08 22.25 -16.31
CA GLU A 327 -9.49 22.88 -17.57
C GLU A 327 -8.33 22.91 -18.59
N VAL A 328 -7.15 23.37 -18.16
CA VAL A 328 -5.95 23.42 -19.02
C VAL A 328 -5.52 22.01 -19.45
N LEU A 329 -5.61 21.02 -18.55
CA LEU A 329 -5.36 19.62 -18.91
C LEU A 329 -6.34 19.16 -19.99
N PHE A 330 -7.64 19.40 -19.81
CA PHE A 330 -8.67 19.00 -20.77
C PHE A 330 -8.44 19.61 -22.16
N ASP A 331 -8.14 20.92 -22.22
CA ASP A 331 -7.83 21.60 -23.48
C ASP A 331 -6.59 21.00 -24.17
N ASN A 332 -5.52 20.71 -23.40
CA ASN A 332 -4.31 20.08 -23.96
C ASN A 332 -4.59 18.66 -24.47
N LEU A 333 -5.43 17.88 -23.77
CA LEU A 333 -5.79 16.53 -24.21
C LEU A 333 -6.58 16.56 -25.51
N LEU A 334 -7.52 17.50 -25.66
CA LEU A 334 -8.25 17.70 -26.91
C LEU A 334 -7.29 18.02 -28.06
N GLU A 335 -6.34 18.93 -27.85
CA GLU A 335 -5.33 19.26 -28.86
C GLU A 335 -4.49 18.03 -29.23
N MET A 336 -4.09 17.21 -28.26
CA MET A 336 -3.35 15.97 -28.51
C MET A 336 -4.15 14.95 -29.33
N PHE A 337 -5.45 14.78 -29.04
CA PHE A 337 -6.32 13.88 -29.82
C PHE A 337 -6.59 14.39 -31.24
N ASP A 338 -6.65 15.71 -31.44
CA ASP A 338 -6.80 16.32 -32.76
C ASP A 338 -5.51 16.20 -33.60
N GLU A 339 -4.34 16.31 -32.96
CA GLU A 339 -3.02 16.22 -33.62
C GLU A 339 -2.61 14.78 -33.96
N ASP A 340 -2.90 13.80 -33.09
CA ASP A 340 -2.54 12.39 -33.27
C ASP A 340 -3.78 11.47 -33.28
N PRO A 341 -4.29 11.09 -34.47
CA PRO A 341 -5.43 10.18 -34.59
C PRO A 341 -5.18 8.76 -34.05
N GLY A 342 -3.92 8.39 -33.80
CA GLY A 342 -3.55 7.10 -33.22
C GLY A 342 -3.61 7.08 -31.69
N LEU A 343 -3.67 8.25 -31.06
CA LEU A 343 -3.70 8.37 -29.60
C LEU A 343 -5.09 8.05 -29.07
N GLU A 344 -5.20 7.00 -28.25
CA GLU A 344 -6.46 6.67 -27.60
C GLU A 344 -6.47 7.13 -26.14
N PRO A 345 -7.65 7.43 -25.54
CA PRO A 345 -7.74 7.82 -24.13
C PRO A 345 -7.13 6.81 -23.14
N ARG A 346 -7.04 5.52 -23.53
CA ARG A 346 -6.40 4.47 -22.72
C ARG A 346 -4.88 4.59 -22.61
N ASP A 347 -4.26 5.35 -23.51
CA ASP A 347 -2.81 5.57 -23.55
C ASP A 347 -2.38 6.71 -22.61
N ILE A 348 -3.35 7.40 -22.00
CA ILE A 348 -3.13 8.59 -21.17
C ILE A 348 -3.32 8.24 -19.69
N LEU A 349 -2.32 8.56 -18.88
CA LEU A 349 -2.36 8.43 -17.42
C LEU A 349 -2.22 9.80 -16.76
N VAL A 350 -3.23 10.19 -15.99
CA VAL A 350 -3.21 11.41 -15.17
C VAL A 350 -3.02 11.02 -13.71
N MET A 351 -1.95 11.52 -13.08
CA MET A 351 -1.63 11.24 -11.68
C MET A 351 -1.68 12.53 -10.85
N ALA A 352 -2.24 12.44 -9.64
CA ALA A 352 -2.24 13.52 -8.67
C ALA A 352 -1.81 12.98 -7.29
N PRO A 353 -1.07 13.75 -6.47
CA PRO A 353 -0.65 13.31 -5.13
C PRO A 353 -1.82 12.98 -4.20
N ASP A 354 -2.95 13.66 -4.41
CA ASP A 354 -4.21 13.45 -3.69
C ASP A 354 -5.35 13.58 -4.70
N ILE A 355 -5.70 12.46 -5.33
CA ILE A 355 -6.74 12.43 -6.37
C ILE A 355 -8.11 12.83 -5.81
N GLU A 356 -8.37 12.64 -4.51
CA GLU A 356 -9.66 12.95 -3.88
C GLU A 356 -9.97 14.44 -3.96
N LYS A 357 -8.97 15.30 -3.75
CA LYS A 357 -9.12 16.75 -3.89
C LYS A 357 -9.51 17.17 -5.31
N TYR A 358 -9.09 16.40 -6.32
CA TYR A 358 -9.33 16.71 -7.73
C TYR A 358 -10.64 16.14 -8.28
N VAL A 359 -11.22 15.11 -7.66
CA VAL A 359 -12.44 14.45 -8.13
C VAL A 359 -13.56 15.42 -8.51
N PRO A 360 -13.96 16.41 -7.69
CA PRO A 360 -15.05 17.31 -8.04
C PRO A 360 -14.75 18.15 -9.27
N TYR A 361 -13.51 18.57 -9.46
CA TYR A 361 -13.08 19.39 -10.59
C TYR A 361 -12.99 18.55 -11.87
N ILE A 362 -12.45 17.33 -11.79
CA ILE A 362 -12.45 16.38 -12.91
C ILE A 362 -13.88 16.11 -13.36
N GLN A 363 -14.81 15.87 -12.42
CA GLN A 363 -16.21 15.63 -12.75
C GLN A 363 -16.87 16.85 -13.41
N ALA A 364 -16.60 18.05 -12.90
CA ALA A 364 -17.15 19.28 -13.45
C ALA A 364 -16.71 19.51 -14.91
N VAL A 365 -15.43 19.28 -15.21
CA VAL A 365 -14.87 19.52 -16.56
C VAL A 365 -15.15 18.37 -17.52
N PHE A 366 -14.89 17.12 -17.12
CA PHE A 366 -14.96 15.97 -18.03
C PHE A 366 -16.36 15.35 -18.16
N SER A 367 -17.27 15.54 -17.19
CA SER A 367 -18.62 14.91 -17.24
C SER A 367 -19.69 15.81 -17.84
N THR A 368 -19.39 17.11 -17.99
CA THR A 368 -20.34 18.10 -18.51
C THR A 368 -19.65 18.95 -19.57
N PRO A 369 -19.16 18.34 -20.67
CA PRO A 369 -18.55 19.12 -21.75
C PRO A 369 -19.60 20.07 -22.35
N GLU A 370 -19.16 21.24 -22.82
CA GLU A 370 -20.06 22.21 -23.48
C GLU A 370 -20.67 21.65 -24.78
N ASP A 371 -19.95 20.73 -25.43
CA ASP A 371 -20.37 19.99 -26.62
C ASP A 371 -20.08 18.49 -26.44
N ASP A 372 -21.05 17.63 -26.77
CA ASP A 372 -20.90 16.17 -26.71
C ASP A 372 -19.75 15.67 -27.61
N SER A 373 -19.37 16.43 -28.66
CA SER A 373 -18.23 16.07 -29.51
C SER A 373 -16.87 16.17 -28.80
N LEU A 374 -16.80 16.90 -27.68
CA LEU A 374 -15.57 17.08 -26.89
C LEU A 374 -15.46 16.06 -25.75
N TYR A 375 -16.36 15.09 -25.68
CA TYR A 375 -16.38 14.13 -24.60
C TYR A 375 -15.16 13.19 -24.67
N ILE A 376 -14.31 13.26 -23.63
CA ILE A 376 -13.21 12.33 -23.42
C ILE A 376 -13.61 11.32 -22.33
N PRO A 377 -13.67 10.00 -22.63
CA PRO A 377 -13.98 9.00 -21.64
C PRO A 377 -12.87 8.92 -20.60
N TYR A 378 -13.24 8.90 -19.31
CA TYR A 378 -12.28 8.83 -18.22
C TYR A 378 -12.75 7.87 -17.11
N SER A 379 -11.81 7.38 -16.31
CA SER A 379 -12.09 6.61 -15.10
C SER A 379 -11.15 7.04 -13.99
N ILE A 380 -11.66 7.14 -12.76
CA ILE A 380 -10.86 7.54 -11.60
C ILE A 380 -10.63 6.32 -10.72
N ALA A 381 -9.35 5.93 -10.58
CA ALA A 381 -8.89 4.87 -9.69
C ALA A 381 -8.61 5.39 -8.27
N ASP A 382 -8.32 4.47 -7.34
CA ASP A 382 -7.80 4.75 -5.99
C ASP A 382 -8.66 5.60 -5.05
N ARG A 383 -9.99 5.57 -5.21
CA ARG A 383 -10.91 6.22 -4.27
C ARG A 383 -11.11 5.36 -3.00
N PRO A 384 -11.19 5.96 -1.80
CA PRO A 384 -11.58 5.23 -0.61
C PRO A 384 -12.98 4.63 -0.77
N ILE A 385 -13.14 3.40 -0.32
CA ILE A 385 -14.40 2.64 -0.34
C ILE A 385 -15.57 3.46 0.28
N LYS A 386 -15.31 4.25 1.33
CA LYS A 386 -16.31 5.09 2.00
C LYS A 386 -16.90 6.17 1.08
N MET A 387 -16.14 6.67 0.10
CA MET A 387 -16.61 7.68 -0.86
C MET A 387 -17.14 7.09 -2.17
N GLN A 388 -16.78 5.84 -2.49
CA GLN A 388 -17.32 5.16 -3.67
C GLN A 388 -18.79 4.77 -3.52
N SER A 389 -19.28 4.63 -2.27
CA SER A 389 -20.63 4.13 -2.00
C SER A 389 -21.33 4.93 -0.91
N GLN A 390 -22.42 5.61 -1.27
CA GLN A 390 -23.31 6.28 -0.31
C GLN A 390 -23.83 5.31 0.77
N LEU A 391 -24.00 4.03 0.42
CA LEU A 391 -24.40 2.99 1.37
C LEU A 391 -23.33 2.79 2.46
N LEU A 392 -22.06 2.73 2.08
CA LEU A 392 -20.97 2.52 3.02
C LEU A 392 -20.73 3.75 3.89
N GLY A 393 -20.88 4.96 3.34
CA GLY A 393 -20.93 6.19 4.12
C GLY A 393 -21.99 6.11 5.23
N SER A 394 -23.24 5.77 4.86
CA SER A 394 -24.34 5.65 5.81
C SER A 394 -24.10 4.59 6.89
N PHE A 395 -23.41 3.50 6.56
CA PHE A 395 -23.07 2.44 7.51
C PHE A 395 -22.09 2.94 8.59
N PHE A 396 -21.04 3.67 8.22
CA PHE A 396 -20.12 4.25 9.20
C PHE A 396 -20.79 5.31 10.07
N ASP A 397 -21.65 6.15 9.49
CA ASP A 397 -22.39 7.15 10.26
C ASP A 397 -23.32 6.49 11.30
N ILE A 398 -23.88 5.31 11.00
CA ILE A 398 -24.64 4.50 11.97
C ILE A 398 -23.73 3.97 13.09
N LEU A 399 -22.51 3.51 12.78
CA LEU A 399 -21.57 3.01 13.79
C LEU A 399 -21.03 4.12 14.71
N ASP A 400 -20.93 5.35 14.20
CA ASP A 400 -20.51 6.52 14.99
C ASP A 400 -21.66 7.07 15.86
N LEU A 401 -22.91 6.72 15.54
CA LEU A 401 -24.10 7.24 16.22
C LEU A 401 -24.11 6.98 17.74
N PRO A 402 -23.76 5.78 18.26
CA PRO A 402 -23.69 5.53 19.71
C PRO A 402 -22.58 6.31 20.43
N ARG A 403 -21.52 6.70 19.70
CA ARG A 403 -20.42 7.54 20.23
C ARG A 403 -20.76 9.03 20.15
N SER A 404 -21.70 9.40 19.29
CA SER A 404 -22.21 10.75 19.17
C SER A 404 -23.07 11.14 20.39
N ARG A 405 -23.41 12.43 20.49
CA ARG A 405 -24.41 12.90 21.47
C ARG A 405 -25.85 12.68 20.99
N LEU A 406 -26.06 11.93 19.91
CA LEU A 406 -27.36 11.76 19.25
C LEU A 406 -28.03 13.11 18.97
N LYS A 407 -27.30 14.06 18.37
CA LYS A 407 -27.90 15.36 18.07
C LYS A 407 -29.02 15.21 17.04
N ALA A 408 -29.96 16.15 17.06
CA ALA A 408 -31.01 16.25 16.05
C ALA A 408 -30.44 16.20 14.62
N SER A 409 -29.35 16.93 14.36
CA SER A 409 -28.64 16.94 13.07
C SER A 409 -28.13 15.55 12.67
N ASP A 410 -27.53 14.82 13.61
CA ASP A 410 -26.83 13.57 13.32
C ASP A 410 -27.84 12.50 12.86
N VAL A 411 -28.99 12.42 13.53
CA VAL A 411 -30.07 11.49 13.16
C VAL A 411 -30.80 11.94 11.89
N LEU A 412 -31.00 13.24 11.70
CA LEU A 412 -31.65 13.76 10.49
C LEU A 412 -30.78 13.54 9.24
N ASN A 413 -29.46 13.67 9.36
CA ASN A 413 -28.52 13.38 8.27
C ASN A 413 -28.59 11.91 7.85
N LEU A 414 -28.78 10.98 8.81
CA LEU A 414 -28.99 9.57 8.49
C LEU A 414 -30.26 9.34 7.65
N LEU A 415 -31.30 10.15 7.85
CA LEU A 415 -32.52 10.08 7.06
C LEU A 415 -32.35 10.67 5.65
N GLU A 416 -31.24 11.31 5.31
CA GLU A 416 -31.00 11.77 3.94
C GLU A 416 -30.67 10.59 3.01
N PHE A 417 -30.08 9.52 3.55
CA PHE A 417 -29.72 8.33 2.79
C PHE A 417 -30.97 7.54 2.32
N PRO A 418 -31.13 7.30 1.01
CA PRO A 418 -32.30 6.58 0.49
C PRO A 418 -32.49 5.17 1.05
N CYS A 419 -31.40 4.45 1.34
CA CYS A 419 -31.46 3.09 1.89
C CYS A 419 -32.08 3.06 3.30
N ILE A 420 -31.71 4.02 4.16
CA ILE A 420 -32.24 4.16 5.52
C ILE A 420 -33.72 4.52 5.45
N ARG A 421 -34.09 5.51 4.62
CA ARG A 421 -35.49 5.92 4.43
C ARG A 421 -36.41 4.79 4.00
N ARG A 422 -35.99 4.01 3.00
CA ARG A 422 -36.75 2.83 2.54
C ARG A 422 -36.97 1.83 3.67
N ARG A 423 -35.96 1.61 4.53
CA ARG A 423 -36.08 0.69 5.67
C ARG A 423 -37.12 1.13 6.69
N PHE A 424 -37.27 2.45 6.91
CA PHE A 424 -38.24 3.02 7.83
C PHE A 424 -39.55 3.47 7.17
N ASN A 425 -39.74 3.16 5.88
CA ASN A 425 -40.90 3.54 5.08
C ASN A 425 -41.15 5.08 5.08
N ILE A 426 -40.08 5.86 5.04
CA ILE A 426 -40.09 7.33 5.00
C ILE A 426 -39.91 7.79 3.55
N GLN A 427 -40.78 8.67 3.06
CA GLN A 427 -40.65 9.27 1.73
C GLN A 427 -39.77 10.53 1.78
N ASP A 428 -39.30 10.99 0.62
CA ASP A 428 -38.50 12.23 0.53
C ASP A 428 -39.27 13.47 1.00
N ALA A 429 -40.56 13.55 0.64
CA ALA A 429 -41.45 14.62 1.08
C ALA A 429 -41.67 14.66 2.60
N ASP A 430 -41.49 13.54 3.31
CA ASP A 430 -41.69 13.47 4.76
C ASP A 430 -40.55 14.14 5.53
N LEU A 431 -39.37 14.29 4.92
CA LEU A 431 -38.18 14.83 5.60
C LEU A 431 -38.40 16.26 6.13
N ASP A 432 -39.08 17.10 5.35
CA ASP A 432 -39.38 18.47 5.78
C ASP A 432 -40.38 18.50 6.95
N ILE A 433 -41.31 17.55 6.98
CA ILE A 433 -42.27 17.40 8.08
C ILE A 433 -41.54 16.92 9.34
N ILE A 434 -40.70 15.89 9.22
CA ILE A 434 -39.89 15.35 10.32
C ILE A 434 -38.98 16.44 10.89
N ARG A 435 -38.27 17.21 10.04
CA ARG A 435 -37.43 18.34 10.46
C ARG A 435 -38.21 19.38 11.24
N LYS A 436 -39.42 19.73 10.78
CA LYS A 436 -40.32 20.66 11.48
C LYS A 436 -40.76 20.11 12.84
N TRP A 437 -41.17 18.85 12.91
CA TRP A 437 -41.59 18.20 14.16
C TRP A 437 -40.47 18.07 15.18
N VAL A 438 -39.27 17.68 14.75
CA VAL A 438 -38.07 17.62 15.61
C VAL A 438 -37.78 18.99 16.22
N ARG A 439 -37.86 20.06 15.42
CA ARG A 439 -37.68 21.44 15.90
C ARG A 439 -38.79 21.89 16.84
N ALA A 440 -40.06 21.61 16.51
CA ALA A 440 -41.23 22.05 17.27
C ALA A 440 -41.40 21.31 18.60
N SER A 441 -41.05 20.02 18.64
CA SER A 441 -41.07 19.19 19.86
C SER A 441 -39.92 19.50 20.83
N GLY A 442 -38.94 20.29 20.38
CA GLY A 442 -37.80 20.72 21.19
C GLY A 442 -36.66 19.70 21.26
N ILE A 443 -36.62 18.71 20.38
CA ILE A 443 -35.54 17.70 20.37
C ILE A 443 -34.22 18.40 20.02
N ARG A 444 -33.18 18.16 20.83
CA ARG A 444 -31.84 18.69 20.60
C ARG A 444 -30.80 17.60 20.55
N TRP A 445 -30.68 16.79 21.60
CA TRP A 445 -29.69 15.73 21.70
C TRP A 445 -29.97 14.76 22.86
N GLY A 446 -29.39 13.57 22.78
CA GLY A 446 -29.50 12.51 23.78
C GLY A 446 -30.76 11.68 23.63
N LEU A 447 -30.63 10.36 23.83
CA LEU A 447 -31.76 9.43 23.73
C LEU A 447 -32.80 9.70 24.81
N ASP A 448 -32.35 9.74 26.06
CA ASP A 448 -33.15 9.91 27.28
C ASP A 448 -32.26 10.45 28.44
N ALA A 449 -32.83 10.51 29.65
CA ALA A 449 -32.13 10.96 30.85
C ALA A 449 -30.98 10.03 31.26
N ASP A 450 -31.12 8.71 31.10
CA ASP A 450 -30.10 7.74 31.52
C ASP A 450 -28.90 7.74 30.57
N PHE A 451 -29.13 7.94 29.27
CA PHE A 451 -28.08 8.20 28.29
C PHE A 451 -27.23 9.42 28.67
N ARG A 452 -27.86 10.50 29.17
CA ARG A 452 -27.11 11.70 29.62
C ARG A 452 -26.30 11.42 30.89
N LYS A 453 -26.86 10.67 31.84
CA LYS A 453 -26.12 10.25 33.05
C LYS A 453 -24.91 9.38 32.69
N ALA A 454 -25.05 8.47 31.72
CA ALA A 454 -23.95 7.65 31.23
C ALA A 454 -22.81 8.47 30.62
N LEU A 455 -23.12 9.67 30.09
CA LEU A 455 -22.12 10.65 29.61
C LEU A 455 -21.56 11.57 30.72
N GLY A 456 -21.89 11.32 32.00
CA GLY A 456 -21.47 12.13 33.13
C GLY A 456 -22.18 13.48 33.23
N LEU A 457 -23.34 13.64 32.58
CA LEU A 457 -24.12 14.88 32.57
C LEU A 457 -25.40 14.74 33.43
N PRO A 458 -26.01 15.86 33.88
CA PRO A 458 -27.28 15.81 34.59
C PRO A 458 -28.39 15.11 33.77
N GLY A 459 -29.12 14.19 34.40
CA GLY A 459 -30.15 13.35 33.78
C GLY A 459 -31.50 14.04 33.56
N PHE A 460 -31.50 15.23 32.96
CA PHE A 460 -32.73 15.92 32.56
C PHE A 460 -33.35 15.24 31.34
N GLU A 461 -34.66 14.98 31.35
CA GLU A 461 -35.37 14.38 30.20
C GLU A 461 -35.63 15.40 29.09
N GLU A 462 -35.67 16.70 29.40
CA GLU A 462 -36.02 17.75 28.46
C GLU A 462 -35.07 17.80 27.26
N ASN A 463 -35.62 18.09 26.08
CA ASN A 463 -34.88 18.18 24.82
C ASN A 463 -34.19 16.88 24.34
N THR A 464 -34.54 15.73 24.92
CA THR A 464 -34.11 14.40 24.43
C THR A 464 -35.04 13.88 23.32
N TRP A 465 -34.59 12.86 22.58
CA TRP A 465 -35.43 12.16 21.60
C TRP A 465 -36.66 11.53 22.24
N SER A 466 -36.50 10.81 23.35
CA SER A 466 -37.61 10.19 24.08
C SER A 466 -38.65 11.22 24.50
N TYR A 467 -38.22 12.35 25.06
CA TYR A 467 -39.13 13.43 25.47
C TYR A 467 -39.87 14.07 24.28
N GLY A 468 -39.16 14.42 23.21
CA GLY A 468 -39.79 15.04 22.05
C GLY A 468 -40.74 14.11 21.30
N ILE A 469 -40.38 12.82 21.19
CA ILE A 469 -41.27 11.80 20.62
C ILE A 469 -42.52 11.61 21.49
N LYS A 470 -42.38 11.54 22.83
CA LYS A 470 -43.53 11.52 23.74
C LYS A 470 -44.45 12.73 23.51
N ARG A 471 -43.89 13.93 23.35
CA ARG A 471 -44.69 15.15 23.07
C ARG A 471 -45.42 15.09 21.73
N LEU A 472 -44.79 14.54 20.69
CA LEU A 472 -45.43 14.35 19.39
C LEU A 472 -46.57 13.34 19.48
N LEU A 473 -46.35 12.22 20.18
CA LEU A 473 -47.37 11.17 20.38
C LEU A 473 -48.53 11.62 21.28
N LEU A 474 -48.28 12.47 22.28
CA LEU A 474 -49.32 13.05 23.14
C LEU A 474 -50.12 14.17 22.45
N GLY A 475 -49.56 14.77 21.41
CA GLY A 475 -50.23 15.79 20.59
C GLY A 475 -51.02 15.20 19.42
N TYR A 476 -50.93 13.88 19.20
CA TYR A 476 -51.73 13.11 18.26
C TYR A 476 -52.96 12.55 18.98
#